data_AF-C4TAX3-F1
#
_entry.id   AF-C4TAX3-F1
#
_cell.length_a   1.000
_cell.length_b   1.000
_cell.length_c   1.000
_cell.angle_alpha   90.00
_cell.angle_beta   90.00
_cell.angle_gamma   90.00
#
_symmetry.space_group_name_H-M   'P 1'
#
loop_
_entity.id
_entity.type
_entity.pdbx_description
1 polymer ?
#
loop_
_entity_poly.entity_id
_entity_poly.type
_entity_poly.pdbx_seq_one_letter_code
_entity_poly.pdbx_strand_id
1 'polypeptide(L)'
;HTQAAAGVAGVIKMVLAMHEGVLPRTLHVEEPTAEVDWSAGEVRLLAEHQQWSAADGRPRRAGVSSFGISGTNAHVIVEEAPPVEASTVDVEPDADVVPWVLSGRTPEALRAQASQLAAHVSQLNPVDVGWSLAATRSAFEHRAVVVGRDRDELLAGLREAADADDGPAVVDTDGGVVLVFAGQGCQWVGMAKALLESSPVFEESMRRCAEALEPFVDFALKDVLDDEAALARVEVVQPALWAVMVSLAGLWRSWGVPVAGVIG
;
A
#
# COMPACT_ATOMS: atom_id res chain seq x y z
N HIS A 1 33.10 -2.78 -18.02
CA HIS A 1 33.47 -3.49 -16.79
C HIS A 1 33.35 -2.53 -15.61
N THR A 2 32.43 -2.76 -14.67
CA THR A 2 32.10 -1.85 -13.54
C THR A 2 32.99 -2.05 -12.31
N GLN A 3 34.21 -2.57 -12.50
CA GLN A 3 35.21 -2.79 -11.45
C GLN A 3 34.63 -3.56 -10.25
N ALA A 4 34.63 -2.96 -9.06
CA ALA A 4 34.13 -3.56 -7.83
C ALA A 4 32.65 -4.01 -7.92
N ALA A 5 31.85 -3.38 -8.78
CA ALA A 5 30.44 -3.74 -8.98
C ALA A 5 30.23 -4.81 -10.06
N ALA A 6 31.28 -5.35 -10.67
CA ALA A 6 31.15 -6.29 -11.79
C ALA A 6 30.49 -7.61 -11.39
N GLY A 7 30.85 -8.16 -10.23
CA GLY A 7 30.25 -9.41 -9.73
C GLY A 7 28.75 -9.26 -9.50
N VAL A 8 28.34 -8.23 -8.74
CA VAL A 8 26.92 -7.99 -8.44
C VAL A 8 26.10 -7.60 -9.68
N ALA A 9 26.70 -6.90 -10.65
CA ALA A 9 26.04 -6.63 -11.94
C ALA A 9 25.72 -7.95 -12.69
N GLY A 10 26.62 -8.94 -12.62
CA GLY A 10 26.37 -10.28 -13.15
C GLY A 10 25.22 -11.00 -12.44
N VAL A 11 25.14 -10.87 -11.11
CA VAL A 11 24.02 -11.42 -10.32
C VAL A 11 22.69 -10.76 -10.71
N ILE A 12 22.64 -9.42 -10.77
CA ILE A 12 21.44 -8.66 -11.17
C ILE A 12 20.98 -9.10 -12.56
N LYS A 13 21.90 -9.22 -13.52
CA LYS A 13 21.60 -9.72 -14.87
C LYS A 13 20.91 -11.09 -14.81
N MET A 14 21.45 -12.02 -14.03
CA MET A 14 20.91 -13.37 -13.99
C MET A 14 19.58 -13.47 -13.24
N VAL A 15 19.38 -12.68 -12.18
CA VAL A 15 18.09 -12.60 -11.47
C VAL A 15 17.01 -12.04 -12.41
N LEU A 16 17.30 -10.96 -13.15
CA LEU A 16 16.36 -10.43 -14.15
C LEU A 16 16.09 -11.43 -15.27
N ALA A 17 17.12 -12.14 -15.76
CA ALA A 17 16.95 -13.18 -16.78
C ALA A 17 16.05 -14.34 -16.32
N MET A 18 16.13 -14.73 -15.04
CA MET A 18 15.24 -15.73 -14.46
C MET A 18 13.81 -15.20 -14.31
N HIS A 19 13.66 -13.96 -13.83
CA HIS A 19 12.34 -13.31 -13.68
C HIS A 19 11.61 -13.19 -15.03
N GLU A 20 12.30 -12.70 -16.05
CA GLU A 20 11.73 -12.52 -17.39
C GLU A 20 11.69 -13.82 -18.21
N GLY A 21 12.36 -14.88 -17.75
CA GLY A 21 12.46 -16.15 -18.47
C GLY A 21 13.23 -16.05 -19.79
N VAL A 22 14.17 -15.11 -19.92
CA VAL A 22 14.95 -14.86 -21.14
C VAL A 22 16.42 -14.64 -20.80
N LEU A 23 17.31 -15.35 -21.48
CA LEU A 23 18.75 -15.11 -21.44
C LEU A 23 19.12 -14.01 -22.45
N PRO A 24 19.65 -12.86 -21.99
CA PRO A 24 20.02 -11.78 -22.90
C PRO A 24 21.33 -12.07 -23.63
N ARG A 25 21.41 -11.64 -24.90
CA ARG A 25 22.61 -11.81 -25.72
C ARG A 25 23.84 -11.13 -25.10
N THR A 26 25.00 -11.69 -25.36
CA THR A 26 26.27 -10.99 -25.20
C THR A 26 26.59 -10.24 -26.50
N LEU A 27 27.15 -9.05 -26.39
CA LEU A 27 27.49 -8.20 -27.53
C LEU A 27 28.92 -8.49 -28.01
N HIS A 28 29.22 -8.12 -29.25
CA HIS A 28 30.57 -8.19 -29.85
C HIS A 28 31.12 -9.61 -29.91
N VAL A 29 30.27 -10.57 -30.27
CA VAL A 29 30.61 -12.00 -30.42
C VAL A 29 30.24 -12.54 -31.80
N GLU A 30 30.09 -11.66 -32.80
CA GLU A 30 29.84 -12.04 -34.19
C GLU A 30 30.95 -12.96 -34.72
N GLU A 31 32.19 -12.70 -34.29
CA GLU A 31 33.35 -13.56 -34.52
C GLU A 31 33.98 -13.93 -33.16
N PRO A 32 33.75 -15.15 -32.64
CA PRO A 32 34.35 -15.62 -31.39
C PRO A 32 35.89 -15.65 -31.47
N THR A 33 36.58 -15.45 -30.35
CA THR A 33 38.05 -15.51 -30.32
C THR A 33 38.58 -16.88 -30.77
N ALA A 34 39.63 -16.88 -31.59
CA ALA A 34 40.30 -18.08 -32.07
C ALA A 34 41.20 -18.75 -31.03
N GLU A 35 41.46 -18.10 -29.89
CA GLU A 35 42.28 -18.62 -28.79
C GLU A 35 41.55 -19.70 -27.95
N VAL A 36 40.26 -19.94 -28.24
CA VAL A 36 39.42 -20.93 -27.57
C VAL A 36 38.84 -21.88 -28.61
N ASP A 37 38.97 -23.19 -28.39
CA ASP A 37 38.27 -24.20 -29.18
C ASP A 37 36.80 -24.29 -28.73
N TRP A 38 35.92 -23.53 -29.38
CA TRP A 38 34.49 -23.53 -29.11
C TRP A 38 33.76 -24.81 -29.56
N SER A 39 34.42 -25.66 -30.35
CA SER A 39 33.87 -26.96 -30.75
C SER A 39 34.10 -28.04 -29.69
N ALA A 40 35.08 -27.83 -28.81
CA ALA A 40 35.36 -28.68 -27.68
C ALA A 40 34.47 -28.33 -26.48
N GLY A 41 33.43 -29.13 -26.24
CA GLY A 41 32.61 -29.08 -25.02
C GLY A 41 31.18 -28.56 -25.21
N GLU A 42 30.51 -28.30 -24.09
CA GLU A 42 29.07 -27.97 -24.04
C GLU A 42 28.81 -26.47 -23.81
N VAL A 43 29.81 -25.62 -24.00
CA VAL A 43 29.70 -24.16 -23.77
C VAL A 43 29.40 -23.44 -25.08
N ARG A 44 28.40 -22.54 -25.06
CA ARG A 44 28.01 -21.73 -26.22
C ARG A 44 27.88 -20.27 -25.84
N LEU A 45 28.36 -19.38 -26.70
CA LEU A 45 28.13 -17.94 -26.55
C LEU A 45 26.67 -17.60 -26.88
N LEU A 46 26.06 -16.74 -26.08
CA LEU A 46 24.70 -16.22 -26.32
C LEU A 46 24.74 -15.08 -27.34
N ALA A 47 24.94 -15.38 -28.62
CA ALA A 47 24.95 -14.35 -29.69
C ALA A 47 23.58 -13.69 -29.89
N GLU A 48 22.51 -14.41 -29.54
CA GLU A 48 21.11 -13.97 -29.63
C GLU A 48 20.40 -14.13 -28.28
N HIS A 49 19.28 -13.42 -28.12
CA HIS A 49 18.40 -13.64 -26.97
C HIS A 49 17.82 -15.06 -27.04
N GLN A 50 17.81 -15.77 -25.93
CA GLN A 50 17.32 -17.15 -25.87
C GLN A 50 16.19 -17.24 -24.84
N GLN A 51 15.07 -17.85 -25.22
CA GLN A 51 14.03 -18.18 -24.27
C GLN A 51 14.63 -19.18 -23.26
N TRP A 52 14.47 -18.89 -21.97
CA TRP A 52 14.93 -19.76 -20.92
C TRP A 52 13.72 -20.38 -20.25
N SER A 53 13.12 -21.41 -20.85
CA SER A 53 12.07 -22.18 -20.18
C SER A 53 12.67 -23.00 -19.04
N ALA A 54 11.96 -23.12 -17.92
CA ALA A 54 12.29 -24.11 -16.92
C ALA A 54 12.16 -25.50 -17.57
N ALA A 55 13.20 -26.33 -17.45
CA ALA A 55 13.12 -27.72 -17.89
C ALA A 55 12.26 -28.52 -16.91
N ASP A 56 11.50 -29.50 -17.39
CA ASP A 56 10.53 -30.32 -16.62
C ASP A 56 10.86 -30.46 -15.12
N GLY A 57 10.21 -29.63 -14.30
CA GLY A 57 10.30 -29.65 -12.83
C GLY A 57 11.64 -29.21 -12.22
N ARG A 58 12.55 -28.59 -12.97
CA ARG A 58 13.85 -28.11 -12.47
C ARG A 58 13.92 -26.58 -12.48
N PRO A 59 14.28 -25.94 -11.34
CA PRO A 59 14.47 -24.50 -11.31
C PRO A 59 15.65 -24.10 -12.19
N ARG A 60 15.54 -22.93 -12.83
CA ARG A 60 16.65 -22.34 -13.60
C ARG A 60 17.83 -22.08 -12.66
N ARG A 61 19.04 -22.40 -13.12
CA ARG A 61 20.29 -22.16 -12.38
C ARG A 61 21.33 -21.51 -13.26
N ALA A 62 22.10 -20.58 -12.69
CA ALA A 62 23.24 -19.97 -13.36
C ALA A 62 24.43 -19.80 -12.42
N GLY A 63 25.63 -19.96 -12.98
CA GLY A 63 26.87 -19.58 -12.32
C GLY A 63 27.26 -18.14 -12.68
N VAL A 64 27.71 -17.36 -11.68
CA VAL A 64 28.32 -16.05 -11.88
C VAL A 64 29.74 -16.09 -11.32
N SER A 65 30.72 -15.81 -12.18
CA SER A 65 32.15 -15.78 -11.80
C SER A 65 32.68 -14.35 -11.80
N SER A 66 33.58 -14.05 -10.86
CA SER A 66 34.33 -12.79 -10.82
C SER A 66 35.77 -13.05 -10.41
N PHE A 67 36.71 -12.52 -11.19
CA PHE A 67 38.15 -12.74 -11.02
C PHE A 67 38.85 -11.39 -10.84
N GLY A 68 39.37 -11.14 -9.64
CA GLY A 68 40.07 -9.91 -9.31
C GLY A 68 41.52 -9.94 -9.79
N ILE A 69 42.07 -8.77 -10.14
CA ILE A 69 43.47 -8.63 -10.57
C ILE A 69 44.49 -9.07 -9.48
N SER A 70 44.08 -9.07 -8.22
CA SER A 70 44.87 -9.60 -7.10
C SER A 70 45.01 -11.13 -7.13
N GLY A 71 44.28 -11.83 -8.01
CA GLY A 71 44.19 -13.29 -8.05
C GLY A 71 43.06 -13.87 -7.18
N THR A 72 42.28 -13.04 -6.50
CA THR A 72 41.12 -13.49 -5.71
C THR A 72 39.95 -13.80 -6.65
N ASN A 73 39.42 -15.03 -6.55
CA ASN A 73 38.33 -15.51 -7.39
C ASN A 73 37.08 -15.76 -6.54
N ALA A 74 35.92 -15.41 -7.08
CA ALA A 74 34.62 -15.73 -6.52
C ALA A 74 33.72 -16.39 -7.57
N HIS A 75 32.94 -17.38 -7.15
CA HIS A 75 31.92 -18.03 -7.97
C HIS A 75 30.67 -18.24 -7.13
N VAL A 76 29.51 -17.86 -7.66
CA VAL A 76 28.21 -18.04 -7.00
C VAL A 76 27.26 -18.76 -7.93
N ILE A 77 26.41 -19.61 -7.35
CA ILE A 77 25.31 -20.28 -8.05
C ILE A 77 24.02 -19.58 -7.64
N VAL A 78 23.28 -19.10 -8.62
CA VAL A 78 21.96 -18.48 -8.44
C VAL A 78 20.92 -19.50 -8.91
N GLU A 79 19.84 -19.65 -8.14
CA GLU A 79 18.71 -20.50 -8.46
C GLU A 79 17.44 -19.64 -8.48
N GLU A 80 16.52 -19.97 -9.39
CA GLU A 80 15.20 -19.38 -9.48
C GLU A 80 14.42 -19.53 -8.16
N ALA A 81 13.68 -18.49 -7.79
CA ALA A 81 12.84 -18.53 -6.61
C ALA A 81 11.75 -19.62 -6.76
N PRO A 82 11.36 -20.30 -5.67
CA PRO A 82 10.24 -21.23 -5.73
C PRO A 82 8.97 -20.49 -6.20
N PRO A 83 8.08 -21.17 -6.94
CA PRO A 83 6.83 -20.56 -7.37
C PRO A 83 6.06 -20.13 -6.12
N VAL A 84 5.75 -18.84 -6.04
CA VAL A 84 4.80 -18.33 -5.05
C VAL A 84 3.42 -18.60 -5.64
N GLU A 85 2.65 -19.49 -5.03
CA GLU A 85 1.22 -19.61 -5.36
C GLU A 85 0.60 -18.22 -5.17
N ALA A 86 0.24 -17.57 -6.27
CA ALA A 86 -0.55 -16.36 -6.18
C ALA A 86 -1.82 -16.75 -5.43
N SER A 87 -2.01 -16.19 -4.24
CA SER A 87 -3.26 -16.30 -3.51
C SER A 87 -4.35 -15.66 -4.38
N THR A 88 -5.02 -16.45 -5.21
CA THR A 88 -6.17 -16.03 -6.03
C THR A 88 -7.42 -15.87 -5.19
N VAL A 89 -7.28 -15.50 -3.91
CA VAL A 89 -8.43 -15.01 -3.18
C VAL A 89 -8.65 -13.62 -3.75
N ASP A 90 -9.48 -13.57 -4.80
CA ASP A 90 -10.25 -12.39 -5.16
C ASP A 90 -11.17 -12.10 -3.96
N VAL A 91 -10.58 -11.64 -2.86
CA VAL A 91 -11.32 -10.87 -1.88
C VAL A 91 -11.61 -9.60 -2.65
N GLU A 92 -12.80 -9.50 -3.23
CA GLU A 92 -13.33 -8.22 -3.65
C GLU A 92 -13.11 -7.29 -2.46
N PRO A 93 -12.30 -6.24 -2.61
CA PRO A 93 -12.06 -5.36 -1.50
C PRO A 93 -13.40 -4.69 -1.19
N ASP A 94 -13.96 -5.05 -0.04
CA ASP A 94 -15.16 -4.46 0.56
C ASP A 94 -14.90 -3.01 1.03
N ALA A 95 -13.80 -2.40 0.56
CA ALA A 95 -13.39 -1.06 0.88
C ALA A 95 -13.91 -0.12 -0.20
N ASP A 96 -15.07 0.49 0.08
CA ASP A 96 -15.64 1.57 -0.74
C ASP A 96 -14.69 2.75 -0.96
N VAL A 97 -13.67 2.89 -0.10
CA VAL A 97 -12.70 3.99 -0.09
C VAL A 97 -11.31 3.45 0.26
N VAL A 98 -10.30 3.82 -0.53
CA VAL A 98 -8.91 3.40 -0.32
C VAL A 98 -8.02 4.63 -0.09
N PRO A 99 -7.24 4.69 1.01
CA PRO A 99 -6.25 5.73 1.22
C PRO A 99 -4.90 5.36 0.59
N TRP A 100 -4.35 6.25 -0.23
CA TRP A 100 -2.97 6.21 -0.72
C TRP A 100 -2.12 7.20 0.09
N VAL A 101 -1.27 6.66 0.95
CA VAL A 101 -0.39 7.44 1.81
C VAL A 101 0.95 7.67 1.10
N LEU A 102 1.33 8.92 0.94
CA LEU A 102 2.60 9.33 0.34
C LEU A 102 3.42 10.09 1.36
N SER A 103 4.76 9.93 1.28
CA SER A 103 5.66 10.76 2.06
C SER A 103 6.96 11.06 1.34
N GLY A 104 7.60 12.18 1.70
CA GLY A 104 8.92 12.59 1.22
C GLY A 104 9.69 13.38 2.28
N ARG A 105 11.02 13.39 2.16
CA ARG A 105 11.89 14.18 3.05
C ARG A 105 11.88 15.69 2.75
N THR A 106 11.37 16.06 1.58
CA THR A 106 11.13 17.45 1.18
C THR A 106 9.79 17.54 0.44
N PRO A 107 9.19 18.74 0.31
CA PRO A 107 7.99 18.94 -0.49
C PRO A 107 8.17 18.50 -1.95
N GLU A 108 9.32 18.78 -2.55
CA GLU A 108 9.66 18.39 -3.94
C GLU A 108 9.72 16.87 -4.07
N ALA A 109 10.30 16.18 -3.08
CA ALA A 109 10.38 14.72 -3.07
C ALA A 109 8.99 14.08 -2.98
N LEU A 110 8.08 14.66 -2.20
CA LEU A 110 6.68 14.20 -2.15
C LEU A 110 5.99 14.38 -3.51
N ARG A 111 6.12 15.56 -4.12
CA ARG A 111 5.53 15.84 -5.44
C ARG A 111 6.08 14.92 -6.52
N ALA A 112 7.39 14.69 -6.53
CA ALA A 112 8.03 13.73 -7.41
C ALA A 112 7.52 12.30 -7.18
N GLN A 113 7.34 11.90 -5.92
CA GLN A 113 6.76 10.60 -5.57
C GLN A 113 5.32 10.45 -6.08
N ALA A 114 4.48 11.49 -5.95
CA ALA A 114 3.12 11.49 -6.46
C ALA A 114 3.08 11.36 -8.00
N SER A 115 3.91 12.13 -8.70
CA SER A 115 4.05 12.06 -10.16
C SER A 115 4.53 10.69 -10.65
N GLN A 116 5.57 10.14 -10.01
CA GLN A 116 6.08 8.81 -10.33
C GLN A 116 5.02 7.74 -10.08
N LEU A 117 4.31 7.80 -8.95
CA LEU A 117 3.27 6.83 -8.64
C LEU A 117 2.16 6.86 -9.70
N ALA A 118 1.66 8.05 -10.06
CA ALA A 118 0.61 8.22 -11.07
C ALA A 118 0.99 7.61 -12.43
N ALA A 119 2.28 7.64 -12.80
CA ALA A 119 2.77 7.07 -14.04
C ALA A 119 2.83 5.52 -14.04
N HIS A 120 2.91 4.88 -12.88
CA HIS A 120 3.18 3.43 -12.78
C HIS A 120 1.98 2.59 -12.31
N VAL A 121 0.98 3.18 -11.65
CA VAL A 121 -0.08 2.42 -10.97
C VAL A 121 -1.40 2.32 -11.74
N SER A 122 -1.49 2.89 -12.93
CA SER A 122 -2.74 2.96 -13.71
C SER A 122 -3.33 1.60 -14.09
N GLN A 123 -2.52 0.53 -14.08
CA GLN A 123 -2.95 -0.84 -14.36
C GLN A 123 -2.97 -1.75 -13.13
N LEU A 124 -2.59 -1.24 -11.95
CA LEU A 124 -2.51 -2.01 -10.72
C LEU A 124 -3.83 -1.97 -9.93
N ASN A 125 -4.05 -2.97 -9.07
CA ASN A 125 -5.17 -2.97 -8.12
C ASN A 125 -4.98 -1.82 -7.10
N PRO A 126 -5.95 -0.91 -6.94
CA PRO A 126 -5.82 0.21 -6.02
C PRO A 126 -5.57 -0.17 -4.56
N VAL A 127 -6.12 -1.29 -4.10
CA VAL A 127 -5.96 -1.76 -2.71
C VAL A 127 -4.56 -2.28 -2.47
N ASP A 128 -4.01 -3.06 -3.40
CA ASP A 128 -2.63 -3.55 -3.31
C ASP A 128 -1.63 -2.39 -3.32
N VAL A 129 -1.91 -1.33 -4.10
CA VAL A 129 -1.12 -0.10 -4.10
C VAL A 129 -1.21 0.59 -2.74
N GLY A 130 -2.42 0.81 -2.22
CA GLY A 130 -2.63 1.44 -0.91
C GLY A 130 -1.95 0.67 0.23
N TRP A 131 -2.10 -0.66 0.25
CA TRP A 131 -1.43 -1.53 1.20
C TRP A 131 0.10 -1.44 1.08
N SER A 132 0.63 -1.51 -0.14
CA SER A 132 2.08 -1.41 -0.37
C SER A 132 2.63 -0.07 0.11
N LEU A 133 1.91 1.02 -0.13
CA LEU A 133 2.28 2.35 0.35
C LEU A 133 2.29 2.43 1.87
N ALA A 134 1.29 1.86 2.54
CA ALA A 134 1.18 1.91 3.99
C ALA A 134 2.15 0.96 4.72
N ALA A 135 2.35 -0.26 4.20
CA ALA A 135 3.03 -1.34 4.90
C ALA A 135 4.51 -1.50 4.54
N THR A 136 4.94 -1.04 3.35
CA THR A 136 6.28 -1.33 2.82
C THR A 136 7.15 -0.09 2.59
N ARG A 137 6.58 1.11 2.65
CA ARG A 137 7.31 2.36 2.46
C ARG A 137 7.59 3.02 3.79
N SER A 138 8.77 3.64 3.90
CA SER A 138 9.10 4.47 5.05
C SER A 138 8.20 5.71 5.08
N ALA A 139 7.78 6.10 6.28
CA ALA A 139 7.09 7.36 6.50
C ALA A 139 8.09 8.50 6.76
N PHE A 140 8.01 9.57 5.96
CA PHE A 140 8.79 10.80 6.11
C PHE A 140 7.94 11.96 6.61
N GLU A 141 8.56 13.13 6.76
CA GLU A 141 8.01 14.31 7.43
C GLU A 141 6.95 15.05 6.59
N HIS A 142 7.14 15.13 5.27
CA HIS A 142 6.13 15.68 4.37
C HIS A 142 5.20 14.57 3.91
N ARG A 143 3.91 14.68 4.24
CA ARG A 143 2.92 13.62 3.98
C ARG A 143 1.73 14.15 3.21
N ALA A 144 1.20 13.32 2.32
CA ALA A 144 -0.11 13.53 1.71
C ALA A 144 -0.87 12.21 1.75
N VAL A 145 -2.19 12.30 1.85
CA VAL A 145 -3.08 11.15 1.74
C VAL A 145 -4.09 11.47 0.66
N VAL A 146 -4.11 10.66 -0.39
CA VAL A 146 -5.15 10.72 -1.42
C VAL A 146 -6.19 9.68 -1.05
N VAL A 147 -7.46 10.08 -0.99
CA VAL A 147 -8.57 9.20 -0.63
C VAL A 147 -9.52 9.15 -1.83
N GLY A 148 -9.82 7.96 -2.32
CA GLY A 148 -10.70 7.77 -3.46
C GLY A 148 -11.40 6.43 -3.43
N ARG A 149 -12.54 6.37 -4.11
CA ARG A 149 -13.39 5.18 -4.25
C ARG A 149 -13.02 4.32 -5.44
N ASP A 150 -12.44 4.95 -6.44
CA ASP A 150 -11.98 4.30 -7.65
C ASP A 150 -10.61 4.81 -8.09
N ARG A 151 -10.09 4.16 -9.12
CA ARG A 151 -8.78 4.47 -9.68
C ARG A 151 -8.71 5.89 -10.25
N ASP A 152 -9.79 6.40 -10.83
CA ASP A 152 -9.78 7.70 -11.51
C ASP A 152 -9.71 8.83 -10.49
N GLU A 153 -10.46 8.72 -9.38
CA GLU A 153 -10.36 9.62 -8.23
C GLU A 153 -8.94 9.61 -7.63
N LEU A 154 -8.37 8.43 -7.42
CA LEU A 154 -7.02 8.27 -6.87
C LEU A 154 -5.95 8.87 -7.78
N LEU A 155 -6.02 8.63 -9.09
CA LEU A 155 -5.09 9.21 -10.06
C LEU A 155 -5.27 10.72 -10.19
N ALA A 156 -6.49 11.25 -10.07
CA ALA A 156 -6.73 12.69 -10.02
C ALA A 156 -6.07 13.31 -8.80
N GLY A 157 -6.30 12.75 -7.60
CA GLY A 157 -5.68 13.24 -6.37
C GLY A 157 -4.16 13.13 -6.35
N LEU A 158 -3.56 12.14 -7.02
CA LEU A 158 -2.10 12.09 -7.21
C LEU A 158 -1.57 13.22 -8.08
N ARG A 159 -2.30 13.60 -9.14
CA ARG A 159 -1.90 14.73 -9.99
C ARG A 159 -2.00 16.03 -9.21
N GLU A 160 -3.08 16.23 -8.45
CA GLU A 160 -3.21 17.38 -7.55
C GLU A 160 -2.08 17.43 -6.51
N ALA A 161 -1.73 16.29 -5.90
CA ALA A 161 -0.63 16.22 -4.96
C ALA A 161 0.74 16.46 -5.61
N ALA A 162 0.90 16.19 -6.91
CA ALA A 162 2.12 16.49 -7.65
C ALA A 162 2.24 17.99 -8.01
N ASP A 163 1.10 18.65 -8.25
CA ASP A 163 1.01 20.05 -8.68
C ASP A 163 0.81 21.04 -7.52
N ALA A 164 0.63 20.56 -6.29
CA ALA A 164 0.40 21.41 -5.12
C ALA A 164 1.54 22.44 -4.90
N ASP A 165 1.21 23.74 -5.06
CA ASP A 165 2.11 24.87 -4.79
C ASP A 165 2.24 25.14 -3.28
N ASP A 166 1.14 24.98 -2.54
CA ASP A 166 1.15 24.95 -1.08
C ASP A 166 1.73 23.61 -0.64
N GLY A 167 2.92 23.66 -0.03
CA GLY A 167 3.57 22.46 0.48
C GLY A 167 2.62 21.67 1.39
N PRO A 168 2.62 20.33 1.31
CA PRO A 168 1.83 19.47 2.20
C PRO A 168 2.01 19.90 3.65
N ALA A 169 0.93 19.88 4.44
CA ALA A 169 1.01 20.20 5.86
C ALA A 169 2.05 19.29 6.52
N VAL A 170 3.09 19.90 7.10
CA VAL A 170 3.99 19.19 8.01
C VAL A 170 3.17 18.89 9.25
N VAL A 171 2.70 17.65 9.37
CA VAL A 171 1.98 17.20 10.56
C VAL A 171 3.01 16.70 11.55
N ASP A 172 3.30 17.50 12.56
CA ASP A 172 4.00 17.04 13.75
C ASP A 172 3.05 16.14 14.55
N THR A 173 3.37 14.85 14.59
CA THR A 173 2.57 13.83 15.29
C THR A 173 2.97 13.63 16.75
N ASP A 174 3.95 14.39 17.27
CA ASP A 174 4.47 14.20 18.63
C ASP A 174 3.48 14.65 19.73
N GLY A 175 2.45 15.42 19.36
CA GLY A 175 1.46 15.98 20.30
C GLY A 175 0.41 14.99 20.85
N GLY A 176 0.34 13.77 20.32
CA GLY A 176 -0.71 12.79 20.68
C GLY A 176 -2.11 13.20 20.20
N VAL A 177 -3.06 12.26 20.23
CA VAL A 177 -4.44 12.49 19.74
C VAL A 177 -5.39 12.79 20.90
N VAL A 178 -6.12 13.90 20.84
CA VAL A 178 -7.21 14.22 21.79
C VAL A 178 -8.55 14.06 21.10
N LEU A 179 -9.46 13.26 21.68
CA LEU A 179 -10.84 13.18 21.20
C LEU A 179 -11.67 14.31 21.78
N VAL A 180 -12.30 15.10 20.92
CA VAL A 180 -13.21 16.19 21.32
C VAL A 180 -14.65 15.75 21.07
N PHE A 181 -15.44 15.70 22.14
CA PHE A 181 -16.83 15.29 22.15
C PHE A 181 -17.72 16.52 22.15
N ALA A 182 -18.30 16.87 21.01
CA ALA A 182 -19.15 18.05 20.90
C ALA A 182 -20.51 17.83 21.57
N GLY A 183 -21.10 18.93 22.04
CA GLY A 183 -22.47 18.92 22.56
C GLY A 183 -23.55 18.89 21.47
N GLN A 184 -24.76 19.28 21.86
CA GLN A 184 -25.89 19.40 20.93
C GLN A 184 -25.64 20.46 19.85
N GLY A 185 -26.09 20.20 18.62
CA GLY A 185 -25.95 21.09 17.46
C GLY A 185 -25.20 20.47 16.28
N CYS A 186 -24.51 19.34 16.49
CA CYS A 186 -23.77 18.62 15.45
C CYS A 186 -24.58 17.51 14.76
N GLN A 187 -25.82 17.27 15.19
CA GLN A 187 -26.68 16.23 14.62
C GLN A 187 -27.15 16.58 13.20
N TRP A 188 -27.37 15.54 12.40
CA TRP A 188 -28.05 15.61 11.12
C TRP A 188 -28.76 14.28 10.84
N VAL A 189 -29.76 14.29 9.96
CA VAL A 189 -30.58 13.10 9.67
C VAL A 189 -29.76 12.06 8.92
N GLY A 190 -29.67 10.84 9.46
CA GLY A 190 -28.86 9.76 8.90
C GLY A 190 -27.39 9.78 9.30
N MET A 191 -27.02 10.51 10.36
CA MET A 191 -25.62 10.72 10.78
C MET A 191 -24.79 9.47 11.06
N ALA A 192 -25.45 8.33 11.27
CA ALA A 192 -24.81 7.05 11.58
C ALA A 192 -24.98 6.00 10.46
N LYS A 193 -25.85 6.27 9.46
CA LYS A 193 -26.37 5.25 8.55
C LYS A 193 -25.27 4.54 7.76
N ALA A 194 -24.42 5.31 7.08
CA ALA A 194 -23.35 4.76 6.27
C ALA A 194 -22.38 3.89 7.11
N LEU A 195 -22.08 4.29 8.35
CA LEU A 195 -21.19 3.54 9.24
C LEU A 195 -21.85 2.31 9.85
N LEU A 196 -23.18 2.32 10.07
CA LEU A 196 -23.93 1.13 10.48
C LEU A 196 -23.91 0.05 9.40
N GLU A 197 -23.90 0.46 8.13
CA GLU A 197 -23.86 -0.45 6.97
C GLU A 197 -22.43 -0.94 6.65
N SER A 198 -21.44 -0.05 6.73
CA SER A 198 -20.06 -0.33 6.27
C SER A 198 -19.07 -0.75 7.36
N SER A 199 -19.37 -0.53 8.65
CA SER A 199 -18.42 -0.77 9.74
C SER A 199 -18.99 -1.67 10.84
N PRO A 200 -18.58 -2.96 10.88
CA PRO A 200 -19.00 -3.89 11.94
C PRO A 200 -18.64 -3.40 13.35
N VAL A 201 -17.49 -2.73 13.51
CA VAL A 201 -17.05 -2.16 14.79
C VAL A 201 -17.99 -1.05 15.26
N PHE A 202 -18.41 -0.17 14.35
CA PHE A 202 -19.33 0.91 14.66
C PHE A 202 -20.73 0.38 14.96
N GLU A 203 -21.22 -0.58 14.16
CA GLU A 203 -22.52 -1.25 14.36
C GLU A 203 -22.59 -1.92 15.73
N GLU A 204 -21.56 -2.69 16.11
CA GLU A 204 -21.51 -3.37 17.39
C GLU A 204 -21.52 -2.37 18.56
N SER A 205 -20.76 -1.27 18.44
CA SER A 205 -20.75 -0.22 19.45
C SER A 205 -22.10 0.48 19.58
N MET A 206 -22.77 0.78 18.47
CA MET A 206 -24.11 1.37 18.46
C MET A 206 -25.14 0.45 19.10
N ARG A 207 -25.08 -0.86 18.83
CA ARG A 207 -25.93 -1.87 19.48
C ARG A 207 -25.75 -1.87 20.99
N ARG A 208 -24.51 -1.86 21.47
CA ARG A 208 -24.20 -1.80 22.92
C ARG A 208 -24.71 -0.50 23.56
N CYS A 209 -24.65 0.62 22.84
CA CYS A 209 -25.22 1.88 23.32
C CYS A 209 -26.75 1.83 23.39
N ALA A 210 -27.42 1.22 22.42
CA ALA A 210 -28.87 1.03 22.44
C ALA A 210 -29.32 0.20 23.66
N GLU A 211 -28.64 -0.93 23.92
CA GLU A 211 -28.91 -1.79 25.08
C GLU A 211 -28.70 -1.04 26.41
N ALA A 212 -27.67 -0.19 26.49
CA ALA A 212 -27.41 0.61 27.69
C ALA A 212 -28.43 1.73 27.91
N LEU A 213 -29.01 2.27 26.85
CA LEU A 213 -30.00 3.35 26.90
C LEU A 213 -31.43 2.85 27.14
N GLU A 214 -31.74 1.61 26.76
CA GLU A 214 -33.08 1.01 26.82
C GLU A 214 -33.84 1.26 28.15
N PRO A 215 -33.22 1.21 29.34
CA PRO A 215 -33.93 1.48 30.60
C PRO A 215 -34.31 2.95 30.84
N PHE A 216 -33.74 3.88 30.07
CA PHE A 216 -33.81 5.33 30.32
C PHE A 216 -34.57 6.11 29.24
N VAL A 217 -34.89 5.48 28.11
CA VAL A 217 -35.53 6.13 26.96
C VAL A 217 -36.78 5.36 26.52
N ASP A 218 -37.70 6.05 25.84
CA ASP A 218 -38.95 5.49 25.34
C ASP A 218 -38.95 5.26 23.82
N PHE A 219 -37.76 5.28 23.20
CA PHE A 219 -37.57 5.13 21.76
C PHE A 219 -36.47 4.10 21.43
N ALA A 220 -36.55 3.50 20.25
CA ALA A 220 -35.47 2.69 19.72
C ALA A 220 -34.41 3.59 19.06
N LEU A 221 -33.16 3.46 19.53
CA LEU A 221 -32.04 4.31 19.06
C LEU A 221 -31.85 4.26 17.54
N LYS A 222 -32.02 3.09 16.91
CA LYS A 222 -31.84 2.94 15.45
C LYS A 222 -32.93 3.69 14.67
N ASP A 223 -34.17 3.72 15.18
CA ASP A 223 -35.32 4.29 14.47
C ASP A 223 -35.28 5.82 14.45
N VAL A 224 -34.73 6.44 15.50
CA VAL A 224 -34.69 7.91 15.61
C VAL A 224 -33.59 8.57 14.79
N LEU A 225 -32.58 7.82 14.32
CA LEU A 225 -31.43 8.38 13.59
C LEU A 225 -31.79 8.92 12.20
N ASP A 226 -32.86 8.41 11.60
CA ASP A 226 -33.39 8.81 10.29
C ASP A 226 -34.66 9.69 10.41
N ASP A 227 -35.07 10.06 11.63
CA ASP A 227 -36.28 10.87 11.88
C ASP A 227 -35.91 12.29 12.34
N GLU A 228 -36.12 13.26 11.45
CA GLU A 228 -35.86 14.68 11.71
C GLU A 228 -36.66 15.22 12.90
N ALA A 229 -37.93 14.83 13.03
CA ALA A 229 -38.79 15.30 14.11
C ALA A 229 -38.36 14.71 15.46
N ALA A 230 -37.90 13.45 15.47
CA ALA A 230 -37.31 12.84 16.65
C ALA A 230 -36.01 13.55 17.06
N LEU A 231 -35.10 13.81 16.11
CA LEU A 231 -33.82 14.51 16.40
C LEU A 231 -33.98 15.98 16.79
N ALA A 232 -35.16 16.58 16.58
CA ALA A 232 -35.48 17.92 17.10
C ALA A 232 -35.78 17.92 18.62
N ARG A 233 -36.09 16.75 19.20
CA ARG A 233 -36.39 16.60 20.63
C ARG A 233 -35.11 16.41 21.43
N VAL A 234 -34.90 17.25 22.45
CA VAL A 234 -33.66 17.28 23.25
C VAL A 234 -33.41 15.94 23.95
N GLU A 235 -34.48 15.33 24.46
CA GLU A 235 -34.46 14.03 25.14
C GLU A 235 -34.09 12.86 24.22
N VAL A 236 -34.20 13.03 22.90
CA VAL A 236 -33.81 12.02 21.89
C VAL A 236 -32.41 12.30 21.35
N VAL A 237 -32.15 13.56 20.97
CA VAL A 237 -30.90 13.94 20.29
C VAL A 237 -29.68 13.80 21.19
N GLN A 238 -29.79 14.07 22.49
CA GLN A 238 -28.64 13.96 23.40
C GLN A 238 -28.18 12.50 23.59
N PRO A 239 -29.06 11.53 23.91
CA PRO A 239 -28.68 10.11 23.92
C PRO A 239 -28.19 9.60 22.56
N ALA A 240 -28.81 10.06 21.46
CA ALA A 240 -28.40 9.65 20.11
C ALA A 240 -26.98 10.14 19.76
N LEU A 241 -26.69 11.42 20.03
CA LEU A 241 -25.35 11.98 19.84
C LEU A 241 -24.32 11.31 20.73
N TRP A 242 -24.66 11.01 21.99
CA TRP A 242 -23.78 10.26 22.88
C TRP A 242 -23.41 8.88 22.30
N ALA A 243 -24.41 8.13 21.82
CA ALA A 243 -24.17 6.81 21.25
C ALA A 243 -23.30 6.86 19.98
N VAL A 244 -23.55 7.83 19.09
CA VAL A 244 -22.75 8.05 17.88
C VAL A 244 -21.31 8.41 18.25
N MET A 245 -21.12 9.36 19.17
CA MET A 245 -19.80 9.78 19.60
C MET A 245 -18.97 8.68 20.25
N VAL A 246 -19.58 7.88 21.13
CA VAL A 246 -18.92 6.70 21.74
C VAL A 246 -18.55 5.69 20.67
N SER A 247 -19.41 5.48 19.67
CA SER A 247 -19.17 4.53 18.59
C SER A 247 -18.09 5.00 17.60
N LEU A 248 -18.01 6.30 17.32
CA LEU A 248 -16.90 6.90 16.59
C LEU A 248 -15.57 6.75 17.35
N ALA A 249 -15.58 6.94 18.67
CA ALA A 249 -14.40 6.72 19.51
C ALA A 249 -13.96 5.23 19.50
N GLY A 250 -14.92 4.30 19.48
CA GLY A 250 -14.67 2.87 19.29
C GLY A 250 -14.02 2.56 17.94
N LEU A 251 -14.53 3.17 16.86
CA LEU A 251 -13.98 3.03 15.52
C LEU A 251 -12.54 3.57 15.44
N TRP A 252 -12.26 4.76 15.95
CA TRP A 252 -10.89 5.29 15.99
C TRP A 252 -9.91 4.36 16.72
N ARG A 253 -10.36 3.73 17.81
CA ARG A 253 -9.56 2.75 18.56
C ARG A 253 -9.29 1.48 17.76
N SER A 254 -10.24 1.00 16.94
CA SER A 254 -10.01 -0.21 16.12
C SER A 254 -8.96 0.02 15.04
N TRP A 255 -8.77 1.25 14.59
CA TRP A 255 -7.67 1.65 13.71
C TRP A 255 -6.33 1.87 14.43
N GLY A 256 -6.27 1.62 15.74
CA GLY A 256 -5.04 1.72 16.54
C GLY A 256 -4.63 3.15 16.88
N VAL A 257 -5.53 4.14 16.78
CA VAL A 257 -5.19 5.53 17.07
C VAL A 257 -4.92 5.73 18.58
N PRO A 258 -3.70 6.19 18.96
CA PRO A 258 -3.32 6.34 20.36
C PRO A 258 -3.88 7.64 20.95
N VAL A 259 -5.09 7.54 21.50
CA VAL A 259 -5.76 8.65 22.18
C VAL A 259 -5.05 8.96 23.50
N ALA A 260 -4.46 10.15 23.60
CA ALA A 260 -3.75 10.67 24.76
C ALA A 260 -4.69 11.38 25.77
N GLY A 261 -5.86 11.84 25.32
CA GLY A 261 -6.81 12.54 26.18
C GLY A 261 -8.19 12.70 25.54
N VAL A 262 -9.15 13.18 26.34
CA VAL A 262 -10.51 13.48 25.90
C VAL A 262 -10.97 14.82 26.46
N ILE A 263 -11.76 15.56 25.69
CA ILE A 263 -12.42 16.81 26.09
C ILE A 263 -13.89 16.73 25.65
N GLY A 264 -14.82 17.17 26.49
CA GLY A 264 -16.25 17.23 26.18
C GLY A 264 -16.90 18.46 26.79
#